data_AF-A0A0T0PZN5-F1
#
_entry.id   AF-A0A0T0PZN5-F1
#
_cell.length_a   1.000
_cell.length_b   1.000
_cell.length_c   1.000
_cell.angle_alpha   90.00
_cell.angle_beta   90.00
_cell.angle_gamma   90.00
#
_symmetry.space_group_name_H-M   'P 1'
#
loop_
_entity.id
_entity.type
_entity.pdbx_description
1 polymer ?
#
loop_
_entity_poly.entity_id
_entity_poly.type
_entity_poly.pdbx_seq_one_letter_code
_entity_poly.pdbx_strand_id
1 'polypeptide(L)'
;MASKQLPPVVFDDDNPEWTEEDFARARPAHEVLPPEVVAALTRKTGRPAGSDKEQVSLRLDRDVIARFKAGGPGWQTRMNAALRAAAGV
;
A
#
# COMPACT_ATOMS: atom_id res chain seq x y z
N MET A 1 -4.92 5.20 15.91
CA MET A 1 -3.90 5.38 14.85
C MET A 1 -2.99 6.50 15.30
N ALA A 2 -1.72 6.26 15.55
CA ALA A 2 -0.81 7.34 15.93
C ALA A 2 -0.62 8.27 14.73
N SER A 3 -0.99 9.54 14.88
CA SER A 3 -0.65 10.57 13.90
C SER A 3 0.87 10.69 13.87
N LYS A 4 1.50 10.25 12.78
CA LYS A 4 2.92 10.44 12.57
C LYS A 4 3.15 11.95 12.41
N GLN A 5 3.73 12.59 13.42
CA GLN A 5 4.17 13.98 13.29
C GLN A 5 5.19 14.03 12.16
N LEU A 6 4.93 14.86 11.15
CA LEU A 6 5.88 15.11 10.09
C LEU A 6 7.09 15.84 10.70
N PRO A 7 8.31 15.58 10.21
CA PRO A 7 9.47 16.39 10.60
C PRO A 7 9.20 17.87 10.28
N PRO A 8 9.84 18.80 11.00
CA PRO A 8 9.75 20.22 10.68
C PRO A 8 10.23 20.45 9.24
N VAL A 9 9.56 21.35 8.52
CA VAL A 9 10.00 21.76 7.18
C VAL A 9 11.33 22.49 7.32
N VAL A 10 12.36 21.98 6.65
CA VAL A 10 13.67 22.61 6.54
C VAL A 10 13.82 23.07 5.10
N PHE A 11 14.00 24.37 4.91
CA PHE A 11 14.36 24.94 3.62
C PHE A 11 15.86 24.77 3.44
N ASP A 12 16.26 24.26 2.27
CA ASP A 12 17.65 24.11 1.89
C ASP A 12 18.02 25.30 0.99
N ASP A 13 18.81 26.23 1.53
CA ASP A 13 19.23 27.45 0.82
C ASP A 13 20.09 27.14 -0.42
N ASP A 14 20.68 25.94 -0.50
CA ASP A 14 21.48 25.48 -1.66
C ASP A 14 20.60 24.89 -2.78
N ASN A 15 19.29 24.68 -2.54
CA ASN A 15 18.36 24.15 -3.54
C ASN A 15 17.57 25.29 -4.20
N PRO A 16 17.96 25.76 -5.40
CA PRO A 16 17.31 26.89 -6.04
C PRO A 16 15.86 26.59 -6.43
N GLU A 17 15.05 27.64 -6.49
CA GLU A 17 13.70 27.53 -7.06
C GLU A 17 13.79 27.17 -8.55
N TRP A 18 12.92 26.25 -8.98
CA TRP A 18 12.84 25.86 -10.38
C TRP A 18 12.19 26.97 -11.20
N THR A 19 12.88 27.39 -12.27
CA THR A 19 12.37 28.38 -13.22
C THR A 19 11.57 27.73 -14.34
N GLU A 20 10.83 28.51 -15.13
CA GLU A 20 10.13 28.04 -16.33
C GLU A 20 11.09 27.36 -17.33
N GLU A 21 12.32 27.87 -17.43
CA GLU A 21 13.35 27.32 -18.31
C GLU A 21 13.81 25.93 -17.85
N ASP A 22 13.85 25.69 -16.54
CA ASP A 22 14.20 24.37 -15.99
C ASP A 22 13.10 23.34 -16.29
N PHE A 23 11.83 23.75 -16.19
CA PHE A 23 10.71 22.91 -16.63
C PHE A 23 10.74 22.66 -18.14
N ALA A 24 11.08 23.66 -18.94
CA ALA A 24 11.20 23.50 -20.39
C ALA A 24 12.33 22.53 -20.78
N ARG A 25 13.40 22.46 -19.96
CA ARG A 25 14.54 21.54 -20.14
C ARG A 25 14.32 20.16 -19.50
N ALA A 26 13.25 19.97 -18.73
CA ALA A 26 12.98 18.71 -18.04
C ALA A 26 12.69 17.57 -19.03
N ARG A 27 13.19 16.37 -18.72
CA ARG A 27 13.01 15.17 -19.56
C ARG A 27 12.36 14.05 -18.76
N PRO A 28 11.58 13.16 -19.41
CA PRO A 28 11.02 12.00 -18.75
C PRO A 28 12.11 11.13 -18.12
N ALA A 29 11.85 10.62 -16.90
CA ALA A 29 12.80 9.81 -16.15
C ALA A 29 13.33 8.59 -16.94
N HIS A 30 12.50 7.98 -17.79
CA HIS A 30 12.88 6.84 -18.61
C HIS A 30 13.87 7.16 -19.74
N GLU A 31 14.06 8.44 -20.07
CA GLU A 31 15.02 8.86 -21.08
C GLU A 31 16.40 9.25 -20.50
N VAL A 32 16.48 9.45 -19.17
CA VAL A 32 17.68 9.98 -18.50
C VAL A 32 18.22 9.08 -17.40
N LEU A 33 17.41 8.17 -16.85
CA LEU A 33 17.83 7.22 -15.84
C LEU A 33 18.03 5.81 -16.41
N PRO A 34 18.91 4.99 -15.80
CA PRO A 34 19.04 3.58 -16.15
C PRO A 34 17.72 2.81 -15.99
N PRO A 35 17.44 1.80 -16.82
CA PRO A 35 16.19 1.04 -16.80
C PRO A 35 15.83 0.44 -15.43
N GLU A 36 16.82 -0.03 -14.68
CA GLU A 36 16.66 -0.60 -13.34
C GLU A 36 16.16 0.43 -12.32
N VAL A 37 16.59 1.69 -12.43
CA VAL A 37 16.16 2.78 -11.56
C VAL A 37 14.72 3.18 -11.92
N VAL A 38 14.41 3.26 -13.20
CA VAL A 38 13.04 3.53 -13.70
C VAL A 38 12.08 2.44 -13.22
N ALA A 39 12.49 1.18 -13.31
CA ALA A 39 11.72 0.04 -12.80
C ALA A 39 11.48 0.15 -11.28
N ALA A 40 12.48 0.59 -10.50
CA ALA A 40 12.32 0.78 -9.07
C ALA A 40 11.32 1.91 -8.72
N LEU A 41 11.32 3.02 -9.48
CA LEU A 41 10.40 4.15 -9.29
C LEU A 41 8.97 3.84 -9.73
N THR A 42 8.80 2.97 -10.73
CA THR A 42 7.49 2.57 -11.28
C THR A 42 6.88 1.35 -10.62
N ARG A 43 7.65 0.61 -9.80
CA ARG A 43 7.12 -0.43 -8.91
C ARG A 43 6.08 0.21 -8.00
N LYS A 44 4.79 0.00 -8.31
CA LYS A 44 3.67 0.37 -7.45
C LYS A 44 3.87 -0.27 -6.09
N THR A 45 4.41 0.49 -5.15
CA THR A 45 4.38 0.13 -3.74
C THR A 45 2.96 0.45 -3.27
N GLY A 46 2.12 -0.59 -3.19
CA GLY A 46 0.70 -0.45 -2.87
C GLY A 46 -0.01 -1.81 -2.83
N ARG A 47 -1.21 -1.84 -2.26
CA ARG A 47 -2.07 -3.04 -2.20
C ARG A 47 -2.17 -3.65 -3.61
N PRO A 48 -1.93 -4.97 -3.79
CA PRO A 48 -2.04 -5.59 -5.10
C PRO A 48 -3.37 -5.23 -5.75
N ALA A 49 -3.31 -4.84 -7.03
CA ALA A 49 -4.50 -4.62 -7.83
C ALA A 49 -5.26 -5.95 -7.96
N GLY A 50 -6.59 -5.95 -7.77
CA GLY A 50 -7.42 -7.14 -7.94
C GLY A 50 -7.52 -8.04 -6.70
N SER A 51 -7.92 -7.50 -5.54
CA SER A 51 -8.42 -8.37 -4.49
C SER A 51 -9.81 -8.87 -4.87
N ASP A 52 -9.95 -10.14 -5.26
CA ASP A 52 -11.23 -10.82 -5.55
C ASP A 52 -12.09 -11.06 -4.28
N LYS A 53 -11.93 -10.20 -3.27
CA LYS A 53 -12.63 -10.29 -1.99
C LYS A 53 -13.70 -9.22 -1.95
N GLU A 54 -14.94 -9.65 -1.82
CA GLU A 54 -16.07 -8.76 -1.60
C GLU A 54 -16.22 -8.44 -0.10
N GLN A 55 -16.41 -7.16 0.24
CA GLN A 55 -16.72 -6.75 1.60
C GLN A 55 -18.23 -6.87 1.84
N VAL A 56 -18.62 -7.76 2.75
CA VAL A 56 -20.03 -7.93 3.14
C VAL A 56 -20.23 -7.63 4.63
N SER A 57 -21.45 -7.25 5.01
CA SER A 57 -21.85 -7.12 6.41
C SER A 57 -22.46 -8.45 6.88
N LEU A 58 -21.70 -9.21 7.68
CA LEU A 58 -22.10 -10.51 8.21
C LEU A 58 -22.05 -10.51 9.75
N ARG A 59 -23.07 -11.07 10.39
CA ARG A 59 -23.06 -11.35 11.84
C ARG A 59 -22.63 -12.80 12.06
N LEU A 60 -21.60 -12.98 12.88
CA LEU A 60 -21.09 -14.27 13.31
C LEU A 60 -21.15 -14.35 14.83
N ASP A 61 -21.22 -15.56 15.38
CA ASP A 61 -21.19 -15.76 16.82
C ASP A 61 -19.88 -15.25 17.43
N ARG A 62 -20.00 -14.72 18.66
CA ARG A 62 -18.89 -14.03 19.34
C ARG A 62 -17.71 -14.97 19.62
N ASP A 63 -17.99 -16.21 19.95
CA ASP A 63 -17.02 -17.26 20.23
C ASP A 63 -16.22 -17.65 18.98
N VAL A 64 -16.87 -17.73 17.81
CA VAL A 64 -16.21 -17.95 16.52
C VAL A 64 -15.21 -16.84 16.25
N ILE A 65 -15.63 -15.57 16.37
CA ILE A 65 -14.74 -14.41 16.18
C ILE A 65 -13.57 -14.45 17.17
N ALA A 66 -13.85 -14.73 18.45
CA ALA A 66 -12.84 -14.81 19.49
C ALA A 66 -11.81 -15.90 19.20
N ARG A 67 -12.25 -17.09 18.76
CA ARG A 67 -11.39 -18.22 18.39
C ARG A 67 -10.40 -17.85 17.30
N PHE A 68 -10.85 -17.19 16.23
CA PHE A 68 -9.95 -16.79 15.14
C PHE A 68 -8.99 -15.68 15.58
N LYS A 69 -9.49 -14.65 16.29
CA LYS A 69 -8.68 -13.53 16.81
C LYS A 69 -7.58 -13.97 17.77
N ALA A 70 -7.82 -15.00 18.59
CA ALA A 70 -6.83 -15.54 19.52
C ALA A 70 -5.54 -16.01 18.81
N GLY A 71 -5.61 -16.41 17.55
CA GLY A 71 -4.44 -16.77 16.75
C GLY A 71 -3.65 -15.56 16.18
N GLY A 72 -3.94 -14.33 16.62
CA GLY A 72 -3.19 -13.13 16.27
C GLY A 72 -3.40 -12.64 14.83
N PRO A 73 -2.45 -11.83 14.29
CA PRO A 73 -2.52 -11.27 12.95
C PRO A 73 -2.85 -12.32 11.87
N GLY A 74 -3.59 -11.91 10.84
CA GLY A 74 -4.04 -12.82 9.77
C GLY A 74 -5.26 -13.68 10.13
N TRP A 75 -5.92 -13.45 11.27
CA TRP A 75 -7.10 -14.21 11.67
C TRP A 75 -8.24 -14.18 10.64
N GLN A 76 -8.46 -13.05 9.97
CA GLN A 76 -9.46 -12.95 8.89
C GLN A 76 -9.08 -13.81 7.69
N THR A 77 -7.79 -13.93 7.35
CA THR A 77 -7.32 -14.81 6.27
C THR A 77 -7.57 -16.28 6.62
N ARG A 78 -7.30 -16.68 7.86
CA ARG A 78 -7.61 -18.05 8.34
C ARG A 78 -9.11 -18.33 8.35
N MET A 79 -9.92 -17.36 8.77
CA MET A 79 -11.38 -17.47 8.74
C MET A 79 -11.90 -17.62 7.30
N ASN A 80 -11.39 -16.81 6.37
CA ASN A 80 -11.75 -16.94 4.96
C ASN A 80 -11.35 -18.31 4.38
N ALA A 81 -10.18 -18.84 4.73
CA ALA A 81 -9.76 -20.18 4.30
C ALA A 81 -10.69 -21.28 4.84
N ALA A 82 -11.14 -21.17 6.09
CA ALA A 82 -12.11 -22.11 6.66
C ALA A 82 -13.47 -22.05 5.96
N LEU A 83 -13.96 -20.84 5.64
CA LEU A 83 -15.20 -20.66 4.88
C LEU A 83 -15.10 -21.25 3.47
N ARG A 84 -13.97 -21.06 2.80
CA ARG A 84 -13.67 -21.65 1.49
C ARG A 84 -13.68 -23.18 1.54
N ALA A 85 -13.00 -23.77 2.51
CA ALA A 85 -12.99 -25.21 2.71
C ALA A 85 -14.40 -25.77 2.99
N ALA A 86 -15.21 -25.07 3.79
CA ALA A 86 -16.59 -25.47 4.07
C ALA A 86 -17.53 -25.32 2.86
N ALA A 87 -17.30 -24.31 2.01
CA ALA A 87 -18.05 -24.08 0.79
C ALA A 87 -17.56 -24.91 -0.42
N GLY A 88 -16.39 -25.56 -0.31
CA GLY A 88 -15.78 -26.34 -1.39
C GLY A 88 -15.18 -25.50 -2.52
N VAL A 89 -14.68 -24.29 -2.20
CA VAL A 89 -14.11 -23.33 -3.19
C VAL A 89 -12.66 -22.94 -2.92
#